data_AF-A0A962WDL7-F1
#
_entry.id   AF-A0A962WDL7-F1
#
_cell.length_a   1.000
_cell.length_b   1.000
_cell.length_c   1.000
_cell.angle_alpha   90.00
_cell.angle_beta   90.00
_cell.angle_gamma   90.00
#
_symmetry.space_group_name_H-M   'P 1'
#
loop_
_entity.id
_entity.type
_entity.pdbx_description
1 polymer ?
#
loop_
_entity_poly.entity_id
_entity_poly.type
_entity_poly.pdbx_seq_one_letter_code
_entity_poly.pdbx_strand_id
1 'polypeptide(L)' 'VGEGVDATRCGGKGDCQGGARCLTHELWADLSDQIHDFLQGITLADFANRPGVREISRRQDDRHERPINFVRKRA' A
#
# COMPACT_ATOMS: atom_id res chain seq x y z
N VAL A 1 0.23 -6.56 9.68
CA VAL A 1 0.56 -7.37 8.49
C VAL A 1 1.58 -6.57 7.69
N GLY A 2 2.86 -6.79 7.97
CA GLY A 2 3.96 -6.26 7.17
C GLY A 2 4.36 -7.38 6.23
N GLU A 3 3.62 -7.55 5.13
CA GLU A 3 4.04 -8.43 4.04
C GLU A 3 5.19 -7.69 3.35
N GLY A 4 6.38 -7.80 3.96
CA GLY A 4 7.60 -7.28 3.42
C GLY A 4 7.83 -7.95 2.07
N VAL A 5 7.77 -7.15 1.00
CA VAL A 5 8.45 -7.46 -0.24
C VAL A 5 9.93 -7.54 0.09
N ASP A 6 10.36 -8.70 0.57
CA ASP A 6 11.77 -9.00 0.74
C ASP A 6 12.25 -9.65 -0.54
N ALA A 7 12.50 -8.81 -1.53
CA ALA A 7 13.01 -9.24 -2.81
C ALA A 7 14.56 -9.32 -2.82
N THR A 8 15.15 -9.40 -1.62
CA THR A 8 16.57 -9.73 -1.45
C THR A 8 16.72 -11.24 -1.18
N ARG A 9 17.71 -11.87 -1.82
CA ARG A 9 18.02 -13.29 -1.56
C ARG A 9 18.56 -13.56 -0.14
N CYS A 10 18.76 -12.53 0.68
CA CYS A 10 19.30 -12.63 2.03
C CYS A 10 18.33 -12.27 3.16
N GLY A 11 17.04 -12.08 2.85
CA GLY A 11 16.03 -11.86 3.91
C GLY A 11 16.26 -10.56 4.69
N GLY A 12 16.77 -9.51 4.04
CA GLY A 12 16.88 -8.17 4.62
C GLY A 12 18.00 -7.96 5.65
N LYS A 13 18.80 -8.98 5.99
CA LYS A 13 19.78 -8.93 7.09
C LYS A 13 21.05 -8.11 6.80
N GLY A 14 21.36 -7.83 5.54
CA GLY A 14 22.51 -7.01 5.15
C GLY A 14 23.89 -7.67 5.31
N ASP A 15 23.97 -8.91 5.81
CA ASP A 15 25.20 -9.71 5.99
C ASP A 15 25.45 -10.73 4.85
N CYS A 16 24.88 -10.44 3.69
CA CYS A 16 24.55 -11.39 2.62
C CYS A 16 25.75 -12.04 1.91
N GLN A 17 26.92 -11.38 1.82
CA GLN A 17 28.14 -11.91 1.21
C GLN A 17 29.33 -11.89 2.19
N GLY A 18 29.24 -12.68 3.27
CA GLY A 18 30.31 -12.74 4.27
C GLY A 18 30.42 -11.47 5.11
N GLY A 19 29.28 -10.83 5.43
CA GLY A 19 29.21 -9.59 6.20
C GLY A 19 29.09 -8.32 5.35
N ALA A 20 29.15 -8.43 4.03
CA ALA A 20 28.86 -7.31 3.11
C ALA A 20 27.43 -7.40 2.54
N ARG A 21 26.81 -6.24 2.36
CA ARG A 21 25.49 -6.10 1.72
C ARG A 21 25.59 -6.56 0.26
N CYS A 22 24.63 -7.37 -0.20
CA CYS A 22 24.63 -7.86 -1.58
C CYS A 22 24.08 -6.79 -2.55
N LEU A 23 24.41 -6.95 -3.85
CA LEU A 23 23.97 -6.02 -4.90
C LEU A 23 22.45 -5.81 -4.95
N THR A 24 21.67 -6.87 -4.72
CA THR A 24 20.21 -6.75 -4.70
C THR A 24 19.69 -6.05 -3.44
N HIS A 25 20.44 -6.06 -2.33
CA HIS A 25 20.10 -5.33 -1.12
C HIS A 25 20.34 -3.82 -1.28
N GLU A 26 21.47 -3.41 -1.88
CA GLU A 26 21.71 -1.99 -2.19
C GLU A 26 20.61 -1.45 -3.12
N LEU A 27 20.28 -2.19 -4.19
CA LEU A 27 19.22 -1.79 -5.13
C LEU A 27 17.86 -1.63 -4.42
N TRP A 28 17.51 -2.58 -3.54
CA TRP A 28 16.25 -2.51 -2.81
C TRP A 28 16.23 -1.40 -1.75
N ALA A 29 17.36 -1.12 -1.11
CA ALA A 29 17.49 0.00 -0.19
C ALA A 29 17.26 1.33 -0.91
N ASP A 30 17.97 1.57 -2.01
CA ASP A 30 17.82 2.78 -2.82
C ASP A 30 16.38 2.98 -3.34
N LEU A 31 15.73 1.89 -3.78
CA LEU A 31 14.35 1.93 -4.23
C LEU A 31 13.39 2.22 -3.06
N SER A 32 13.61 1.61 -1.90
CA SER A 32 12.78 1.83 -0.71
C SER A 32 12.88 3.27 -0.26
N ASP A 33 14.09 3.85 -0.25
CA ASP A 33 14.31 5.25 0.09
C ASP A 33 13.58 6.19 -0.88
N GLN A 34 13.66 5.92 -2.20
CA GLN A 34 12.89 6.70 -3.19
C GLN A 34 11.37 6.60 -2.99
N ILE A 35 10.85 5.41 -2.63
CA ILE A 35 9.43 5.23 -2.31
C ILE A 35 9.08 6.01 -1.04
N HIS A 36 9.92 5.94 -0.01
CA HIS A 36 9.71 6.65 1.25
C HIS A 36 9.68 8.17 1.04
N ASP A 37 10.65 8.73 0.31
CA ASP A 37 10.71 10.15 -0.01
C ASP A 37 9.47 10.61 -0.79
N PHE A 38 9.05 9.81 -1.78
CA PHE A 38 7.83 10.08 -2.54
C PHE A 38 6.58 10.11 -1.64
N LEU A 39 6.45 9.14 -0.72
CA LEU A 39 5.30 9.05 0.18
C LEU A 39 5.33 10.14 1.26
N GLN A 40 6.50 10.53 1.77
CA GLN A 40 6.66 11.62 2.74
C GLN A 40 6.21 12.97 2.18
N GLY A 41 6.35 13.18 0.87
CA GLY A 41 5.88 14.38 0.18
C GLY A 41 4.36 14.48 -0.01
N ILE A 42 3.58 13.46 0.40
CA ILE A 42 2.13 13.42 0.20
C ILE A 42 1.43 13.41 1.55
N THR A 43 0.69 14.47 1.87
CA THR A 43 -0.18 14.45 3.05
C THR A 43 -1.46 13.68 2.77
N LEU A 44 -2.09 13.16 3.83
CA LEU A 44 -3.41 12.51 3.71
C LEU A 44 -4.46 13.47 3.13
N ALA A 45 -4.41 14.75 3.50
CA ALA A 45 -5.32 15.77 2.98
C ALA A 45 -5.12 15.95 1.48
N ASP A 46 -3.88 16.06 1.01
CA ASP A 46 -3.56 16.19 -0.42
C ASP A 46 -4.02 14.95 -1.20
N PHE A 47 -3.80 13.77 -0.64
CA PHE A 47 -4.23 12.51 -1.24
C PHE A 47 -5.76 12.42 -1.34
N ALA A 48 -6.48 12.70 -0.24
CA ALA A 48 -7.94 12.68 -0.20
C ALA A 48 -8.59 13.74 -1.11
N ASN A 49 -7.88 14.84 -1.37
CA ASN A 49 -8.37 15.91 -2.23
C ASN A 49 -8.29 15.58 -3.73
N ARG A 50 -7.56 14.53 -4.14
CA ARG A 50 -7.41 14.16 -5.56
C ARG A 50 -8.77 13.75 -6.16
N PRO A 51 -9.16 14.28 -7.35
CA PRO A 51 -10.46 13.96 -7.96
C PRO A 51 -10.72 12.47 -8.14
N GLY A 52 -9.69 11.72 -8.56
CA GLY A 52 -9.79 10.26 -8.72
C GLY A 52 -10.01 9.52 -7.41
N VAL A 53 -9.40 9.98 -6.31
CA VAL A 53 -9.57 9.39 -4.97
C VAL A 53 -10.99 9.64 -4.48
N ARG A 54 -11.49 10.87 -4.62
CA ARG A 54 -12.87 11.24 -4.24
C ARG A 54 -13.93 10.41 -4.97
N GLU A 55 -13.73 10.17 -6.27
CA GLU A 55 -14.62 9.34 -7.08
C GLU A 55 -14.61 7.87 -6.61
N ILE A 56 -13.44 7.32 -6.29
CA ILE A 56 -13.32 5.97 -5.76
C ILE A 56 -14.02 5.87 -4.39
N SER A 57 -13.81 6.84 -3.49
CA SER A 57 -14.47 6.88 -2.18
C SER A 57 -15.99 6.87 -2.31
N ARG A 58 -16.57 7.73 -3.17
CA ARG A 58 -18.03 7.75 -3.41
C ARG A 58 -18.57 6.40 -3.85
N ARG A 59 -17.90 5.75 -4.81
CA ARG A 59 -18.30 4.41 -5.29
C ARG A 59 -18.23 3.34 -4.20
N GLN A 60 -17.32 3.48 -3.25
CA GLN A 60 -17.20 2.55 -2.12
C GLN A 60 -18.31 2.79 -1.09
N ASP A 61 -18.63 4.04 -0.79
CA ASP A 61 -19.74 4.42 0.10
C ASP A 61 -21.08 3.91 -0.45
N ASP A 62 -21.36 4.14 -1.74
CA ASP A 62 -22.57 3.65 -2.42
C ASP A 62 -22.72 2.11 -2.36
N ARG A 63 -21.60 1.38 -2.37
CA ARG A 63 -21.61 -0.09 -2.24
C ARG A 63 -21.87 -0.53 -0.81
N HIS A 64 -21.43 0.24 0.19
CA HIS A 64 -21.59 -0.08 1.60
C HIS A 64 -23.00 0.25 2.10
N GLU A 65 -23.61 1.31 1.58
CA GLU A 65 -24.95 1.77 1.96
C GLU A 65 -26.09 0.98 1.32
N ARG A 66 -25.83 -0.08 0.54
CA ARG A 66 -26.91 -0.88 -0.06
C ARG A 66 -27.78 -1.49 1.05
N PRO A 67 -29.04 -1.03 1.23
CA PRO A 67 -29.91 -1.62 2.21
C PRO A 67 -30.17 -3.07 1.77
N ILE A 68 -29.97 -4.00 2.70
CA ILE A 68 -30.42 -5.38 2.56
C ILE A 68 -31.92 -5.31 2.28
N ASN A 69 -32.31 -5.53 1.02
CA ASN A 69 -33.71 -5.58 0.62
C ASN A 69 -34.37 -6.74 1.37
N PHE A 70 -35.06 -6.42 2.46
CA PHE A 70 -35.91 -7.36 3.17
C PHE A 70 -37.10 -7.66 2.25
N VAL A 71 -37.00 -8.75 1.48
CA VAL A 71 -38.13 -9.27 0.72
C VAL A 71 -39.20 -9.64 1.74
N ARG A 72 -40.16 -8.75 1.98
CA ARG A 72 -41.36 -9.04 2.79
C ARG A 72 -42.06 -10.22 2.12
N LYS A 73 -41.87 -11.43 2.69
CA LYS A 73 -42.73 -12.58 2.42
C LYS A 73 -44.16 -12.13 2.77
N ARG A 74 -44.99 -11.92 1.75
CA ARG A 74 -46.43 -11.71 1.93
C ARG A 74 -46.98 -12.94 2.64
N ALA A 75 -47.79 -12.67 3.67
CA ALA A 75 -48.63 -13.63 4.38
C ALA A 75 -49.58 -14.36 3.41
#